data_AF-A0A0A0LLP0-F1
#
_entry.id   AF-A0A0A0LLP0-F1
#
_cell.length_a   1.000
_cell.length_b   1.000
_cell.length_c   1.000
_cell.angle_alpha   90.00
_cell.angle_beta   90.00
_cell.angle_gamma   90.00
#
_symmetry.space_group_name_H-M   'P 1'
#
loop_
_entity.id
_entity.type
_entity.pdbx_description
1 polymer ?
#
loop_
_entity_poly.entity_id
_entity_poly.type
_entity_poly.pdbx_seq_one_letter_code
_entity_poly.pdbx_strand_id
1 'polypeptide(L)'
;MAGPDYKANQDKDDFLQLLAVLGVDFLLSGEEKVSPILCAGKMICLFFSANWSRPCRTFTPQLVQLYNSLQKRGEKLEIIFISLDHDKNEFEQYFKTMPWLAVPLNDKLQKQLCGKYHVDCIPSFVPLCGDHILKEDDLIGFLEDYGAEVFPFTRKRMQELKAMDCAKRVEGRLEELFGNRGYNYVISSHGGKTQISQLVGKTIGLYFGAYWSPPSRSFTAKLSKVYKEIMDKTENHHSSLEVIFVSTDRNLDEFKLNIMDMPWLAIPYEDETRGDLYRIFDVKAIPTLVLIGADGKTSSENGRGLVCLYGAEAFPFTAERIYELERAVKKEGEDLPSKVEDIKHEHVLKLEFAKAYVCDFCKLQGRFWAFSCHICDYDLHPTCVQLTNNV
;
A
#
# COMPACT_ATOMS: atom_id res chain seq x y z
N MET A 1 -0.47 -40.70 5.44
CA MET A 1 -0.65 -39.25 5.18
C MET A 1 -0.02 -38.98 3.82
N ALA A 2 -0.83 -38.73 2.79
CA ALA A 2 -0.30 -38.43 1.45
C ALA A 2 0.28 -37.00 1.47
N GLY A 3 1.52 -36.85 0.98
CA GLY A 3 2.22 -35.56 0.96
C GLY A 3 1.66 -34.57 -0.08
N PRO A 4 2.10 -33.31 -0.05
CA PRO A 4 1.66 -32.25 -0.96
C PRO A 4 1.80 -32.63 -2.44
N ASP A 5 2.90 -33.31 -2.79
CA ASP A 5 3.22 -33.73 -4.15
C ASP A 5 2.24 -34.77 -4.72
N TYR A 6 1.57 -35.56 -3.86
CA TYR A 6 0.59 -36.55 -4.32
C TYR A 6 -0.72 -35.89 -4.77
N LYS A 7 -1.20 -34.89 -4.00
CA LYS A 7 -2.42 -34.14 -4.35
C LYS A 7 -2.23 -33.24 -5.56
N ALA A 8 -1.07 -32.61 -5.70
CA ALA A 8 -0.74 -31.77 -6.86
C ALA A 8 -0.80 -32.56 -8.18
N ASN A 9 -0.27 -33.78 -8.17
CA ASN A 9 -0.34 -34.67 -9.32
C ASN A 9 -1.78 -35.14 -9.59
N GLN A 10 -2.57 -35.39 -8.54
CA GLN A 10 -3.97 -35.78 -8.66
C GLN A 10 -4.86 -34.67 -9.27
N ASP A 11 -4.77 -33.42 -8.81
CA ASP A 11 -5.58 -32.31 -9.35
C ASP A 11 -5.26 -32.01 -10.82
N LYS A 12 -3.99 -32.18 -11.19
CA LYS A 12 -3.51 -32.03 -12.56
C LYS A 12 -4.05 -33.14 -13.47
N ASP A 13 -3.93 -34.39 -13.01
CA ASP A 13 -4.43 -35.55 -13.75
C ASP A 13 -5.96 -35.48 -13.89
N ASP A 14 -6.67 -35.02 -12.85
CA ASP A 14 -8.11 -34.78 -12.84
C ASP A 14 -8.52 -33.67 -13.82
N PHE A 15 -7.69 -32.65 -14.05
CA PHE A 15 -7.95 -31.61 -15.05
C PHE A 15 -7.76 -32.14 -16.47
N LEU A 16 -6.65 -32.85 -16.75
CA LEU A 16 -6.40 -33.44 -18.06
C LEU A 16 -7.45 -34.51 -18.40
N GLN A 17 -7.86 -35.31 -17.43
CA GLN A 17 -8.95 -36.27 -17.58
C GLN A 17 -10.29 -35.57 -17.81
N LEU A 18 -10.56 -34.45 -17.13
CA LEU A 18 -11.76 -33.65 -17.38
C LEU A 18 -11.78 -33.12 -18.82
N LEU A 19 -10.67 -32.57 -19.32
CA LEU A 19 -10.59 -32.11 -20.70
C LEU A 19 -10.89 -33.27 -21.67
N ALA A 20 -10.33 -34.45 -21.46
CA ALA A 20 -10.60 -35.63 -22.27
C ALA A 20 -12.07 -36.07 -22.21
N VAL A 21 -12.69 -36.10 -21.02
CA VAL A 21 -14.12 -36.43 -20.84
C VAL A 21 -15.03 -35.43 -21.55
N LEU A 22 -14.60 -34.17 -21.63
CA LEU A 22 -15.32 -33.11 -22.31
C LEU A 22 -15.01 -33.03 -23.81
N GLY A 23 -14.24 -33.99 -24.36
CA GLY A 23 -13.93 -34.08 -25.79
C GLY A 23 -12.90 -33.05 -26.26
N VAL A 24 -12.03 -32.59 -25.35
CA VAL A 24 -10.97 -31.63 -25.65
C VAL A 24 -9.66 -32.39 -25.86
N ASP A 25 -9.38 -32.72 -27.12
CA ASP A 25 -8.20 -33.50 -27.50
C ASP A 25 -6.95 -32.63 -27.75
N PHE A 26 -7.12 -31.31 -27.81
CA PHE A 26 -6.06 -30.34 -28.09
C PHE A 26 -6.23 -29.02 -27.32
N LEU A 27 -5.11 -28.34 -27.09
CA LEU A 27 -5.05 -26.95 -26.63
C LEU A 27 -4.60 -26.05 -27.77
N LEU A 28 -4.80 -24.74 -27.62
CA LEU A 28 -4.36 -23.73 -28.57
C LEU A 28 -3.05 -23.09 -28.11
N SER A 29 -2.10 -22.95 -29.01
CA SER A 29 -0.88 -22.16 -28.86
C SER A 29 -0.86 -21.12 -29.99
N GLY A 30 -1.40 -19.93 -29.73
CA GLY A 30 -1.77 -19.00 -30.80
C GLY A 30 -2.82 -19.63 -31.72
N GLU A 31 -2.52 -19.74 -33.01
CA GLU A 31 -3.44 -20.35 -34.01
C GLU A 31 -3.21 -21.87 -34.17
N GLU A 32 -2.17 -22.42 -33.54
CA GLU A 32 -1.80 -23.83 -33.67
C GLU A 32 -2.50 -24.71 -32.63
N LYS A 33 -2.82 -25.94 -33.02
CA LYS A 33 -3.34 -26.97 -32.11
C LYS A 33 -2.21 -27.82 -31.58
N VAL A 34 -2.11 -27.92 -30.26
CA VAL A 34 -1.06 -28.67 -29.57
C VAL A 34 -1.65 -29.73 -28.65
N SER A 35 -0.89 -30.81 -28.42
CA SER A 35 -1.32 -31.88 -27.53
C SER A 35 -1.24 -31.44 -26.06
N PRO A 36 -2.23 -31.76 -25.20
CA PRO A 36 -2.19 -31.48 -23.77
C PRO A 36 -0.99 -32.12 -23.05
N ILE A 37 -0.33 -33.12 -23.65
CA ILE A 37 0.86 -33.77 -23.08
C ILE A 37 2.04 -32.81 -22.90
N LEU A 38 2.07 -31.66 -23.60
CA LEU A 38 3.08 -30.62 -23.41
C LEU A 38 3.07 -30.02 -22.00
N CYS A 39 1.96 -30.16 -21.27
CA CYS A 39 1.85 -29.73 -19.88
C CYS A 39 2.47 -30.76 -18.90
N ALA A 40 2.91 -31.93 -19.37
CA ALA A 40 3.53 -32.95 -18.53
C ALA A 40 4.79 -32.41 -17.82
N GLY A 41 4.93 -32.70 -16.53
CA GLY A 41 6.07 -32.22 -15.72
C GLY A 41 6.11 -30.71 -15.44
N LYS A 42 5.14 -29.92 -15.89
CA LYS A 42 4.95 -28.51 -15.52
C LYS A 42 3.87 -28.33 -14.45
N MET A 43 4.01 -27.30 -13.62
CA MET A 43 2.90 -26.76 -12.83
C MET A 43 1.88 -26.15 -13.80
N ILE A 44 0.61 -26.50 -13.64
CA ILE A 44 -0.48 -25.93 -14.44
C ILE A 44 -1.21 -24.89 -13.61
N CYS A 45 -1.47 -23.73 -14.18
CA CYS A 45 -2.37 -22.73 -13.59
C CYS A 45 -3.46 -22.37 -14.60
N LEU A 46 -4.71 -22.38 -14.16
CA LEU A 46 -5.85 -21.98 -14.98
C LEU A 46 -6.06 -20.47 -14.83
N PHE A 47 -6.19 -19.77 -15.95
CA PHE A 47 -6.46 -18.33 -15.97
C PHE A 47 -7.81 -18.06 -16.62
N PHE A 48 -8.80 -17.69 -15.81
CA PHE A 48 -10.13 -17.32 -16.26
C PHE A 48 -10.20 -15.81 -16.45
N SER A 49 -10.47 -15.39 -17.69
CA SER A 49 -10.44 -13.98 -18.05
C SER A 49 -11.27 -13.72 -19.31
N ALA A 50 -11.59 -12.45 -19.59
CA ALA A 50 -12.23 -12.03 -20.83
C ALA A 50 -11.77 -10.65 -21.28
N ASN A 51 -11.80 -10.42 -22.59
CA ASN A 51 -11.45 -9.17 -23.24
C ASN A 51 -12.40 -8.03 -22.86
N TRP A 52 -13.71 -8.29 -22.75
CA TRP A 52 -14.70 -7.27 -22.39
C TRP A 52 -14.49 -6.72 -20.97
N SER A 53 -13.82 -7.48 -20.09
CA SER A 53 -13.58 -7.11 -18.68
C SER A 53 -12.38 -6.18 -18.52
N ARG A 54 -12.61 -4.97 -18.01
CA ARG A 54 -11.53 -4.00 -17.75
C ARG A 54 -10.51 -4.50 -16.73
N PRO A 55 -10.88 -5.06 -15.55
CA PRO A 55 -9.93 -5.65 -14.61
C PRO A 55 -9.03 -6.70 -15.27
N CYS A 56 -9.59 -7.56 -16.12
CA CYS A 56 -8.83 -8.57 -16.88
C CYS A 56 -7.78 -7.93 -17.80
N ARG A 57 -8.17 -6.92 -18.60
CA ARG A 57 -7.25 -6.21 -19.49
C ARG A 57 -6.13 -5.48 -18.73
N THR A 58 -6.39 -5.03 -17.51
CA THR A 58 -5.39 -4.40 -16.64
C THR A 58 -4.42 -5.43 -16.06
N PHE A 59 -4.91 -6.60 -15.64
CA PHE A 59 -4.12 -7.63 -14.99
C PHE A 59 -3.24 -8.44 -15.96
N THR A 60 -3.75 -8.77 -17.15
CA THR A 60 -3.06 -9.67 -18.09
C THR A 60 -1.63 -9.26 -18.44
N PRO A 61 -1.31 -7.98 -18.74
CA PRO A 61 0.08 -7.57 -18.97
C PRO A 61 1.02 -7.88 -17.80
N GLN A 62 0.55 -7.76 -16.56
CA GLN A 62 1.34 -8.08 -15.36
C GLN A 62 1.56 -9.59 -15.26
N LEU A 63 0.53 -10.40 -15.51
CA LEU A 63 0.64 -11.86 -15.53
C LEU A 63 1.60 -12.34 -16.65
N VAL A 64 1.62 -11.68 -17.81
CA VAL A 64 2.59 -11.94 -18.88
C VAL A 64 4.02 -11.65 -18.42
N GLN A 65 4.26 -10.51 -17.75
CA GLN A 65 5.58 -10.17 -17.21
C GLN A 65 6.06 -11.18 -16.17
N LEU A 66 5.15 -11.59 -15.27
CA LEU A 66 5.38 -12.65 -14.30
C LEU A 66 5.78 -13.96 -14.98
N TYR A 67 4.97 -14.42 -15.94
CA TYR A 67 5.18 -15.67 -16.65
C TYR A 67 6.54 -15.70 -17.37
N ASN A 68 6.85 -14.64 -18.11
CA ASN A 68 8.13 -14.48 -18.79
C ASN A 68 9.31 -14.46 -17.81
N SER A 69 9.13 -13.88 -16.62
CA SER A 69 10.17 -13.86 -15.57
C SER A 69 10.42 -15.26 -15.01
N LEU A 70 9.37 -16.05 -14.78
CA LEU A 70 9.49 -17.44 -14.31
C LEU A 70 10.13 -18.34 -15.38
N GLN A 71 9.77 -18.16 -16.66
CA GLN A 71 10.42 -18.87 -17.76
C GLN A 71 11.93 -18.58 -17.82
N LYS A 72 12.33 -17.31 -17.67
CA LYS A 72 13.75 -16.93 -17.62
C LYS A 72 14.50 -17.54 -16.42
N ARG A 73 13.82 -17.78 -15.30
CA ARG A 73 14.37 -18.50 -14.14
C ARG A 73 14.47 -20.02 -14.35
N GLY A 74 13.91 -20.54 -15.45
CA GLY A 74 13.88 -21.98 -15.74
C GLY A 74 12.75 -22.72 -15.01
N GLU A 75 11.79 -21.99 -14.44
CA GLU A 75 10.67 -22.60 -13.72
C GLU A 75 9.70 -23.28 -14.68
N LYS A 76 9.24 -24.48 -14.30
CA LYS A 76 8.34 -25.29 -15.13
C LYS A 76 6.89 -24.91 -14.85
N LEU A 77 6.43 -23.82 -15.45
CA LEU A 77 5.06 -23.33 -15.38
C LEU A 77 4.41 -23.36 -16.76
N GLU A 78 3.12 -23.73 -16.80
CA GLU A 78 2.23 -23.50 -17.95
C GLU A 78 0.94 -22.86 -17.46
N ILE A 79 0.51 -21.80 -18.14
CA ILE A 79 -0.79 -21.18 -17.89
C ILE A 79 -1.76 -21.67 -18.97
N ILE A 80 -2.98 -22.03 -18.57
CA ILE A 80 -4.04 -22.43 -19.48
C ILE A 80 -5.16 -21.41 -19.37
N PHE A 81 -5.30 -20.61 -20.43
CA PHE A 81 -6.34 -19.60 -20.56
C PHE A 81 -7.70 -20.25 -20.83
N ILE A 82 -8.69 -19.84 -20.04
CA ILE A 82 -10.09 -20.19 -20.18
C ILE A 82 -10.85 -18.89 -20.40
N SER A 83 -11.15 -18.61 -21.66
CA SER A 83 -11.85 -17.39 -22.07
C SER A 83 -13.30 -17.42 -21.63
N LEU A 84 -13.79 -16.31 -21.06
CA LEU A 84 -15.22 -16.04 -20.85
C LEU A 84 -15.73 -14.96 -21.81
N ASP A 85 -15.07 -14.83 -22.97
CA ASP A 85 -15.51 -13.93 -24.05
C ASP A 85 -16.81 -14.45 -24.70
N HIS A 86 -17.57 -13.52 -25.28
CA HIS A 86 -18.87 -13.86 -25.84
C HIS A 86 -18.78 -14.46 -27.24
N ASP A 87 -17.71 -14.15 -27.96
CA ASP A 87 -17.50 -14.64 -29.30
C ASP A 87 -16.03 -14.95 -29.61
N LYS A 88 -15.84 -15.64 -30.74
CA LYS A 88 -14.55 -16.10 -31.21
C LYS A 88 -13.58 -14.96 -31.52
N ASN A 89 -14.07 -13.83 -32.04
CA ASN A 89 -13.20 -12.71 -32.40
C ASN A 89 -12.68 -11.99 -31.15
N GLU A 90 -13.53 -11.78 -30.13
CA GLU A 90 -13.07 -11.27 -28.82
C GLU A 90 -12.01 -12.18 -28.20
N PHE A 91 -12.27 -13.49 -28.20
CA PHE A 91 -11.31 -14.51 -27.75
C PHE A 91 -9.97 -14.42 -28.48
N GLU A 92 -9.97 -14.44 -29.82
CA GLU A 92 -8.75 -14.46 -30.63
C GLU A 92 -7.95 -13.17 -30.48
N GLN A 93 -8.61 -12.01 -30.46
CA GLN A 93 -7.95 -10.72 -30.28
C GLN A 93 -7.23 -10.65 -28.94
N TYR A 94 -7.87 -11.15 -27.88
CA TYR A 94 -7.30 -11.10 -26.55
C TYR A 94 -6.23 -12.16 -26.32
N PHE A 95 -6.45 -13.38 -26.81
CA PHE A 95 -5.49 -14.48 -26.69
C PHE A 95 -4.16 -14.18 -27.40
N LYS A 96 -4.17 -13.39 -28.49
CA LYS A 96 -2.94 -12.90 -29.16
C LYS A 96 -2.01 -12.11 -28.26
N THR A 97 -2.50 -11.59 -27.13
CA THR A 97 -1.67 -10.86 -26.15
C THR A 97 -0.99 -11.77 -25.13
N MET A 98 -1.24 -13.08 -25.17
CA MET A 98 -0.83 -14.05 -24.16
C MET A 98 0.20 -15.06 -24.73
N PRO A 99 1.29 -15.37 -24.00
CA PRO A 99 2.35 -16.29 -24.45
C PRO A 99 2.11 -17.76 -24.07
N TRP A 100 0.93 -18.10 -23.55
CA TRP A 100 0.61 -19.41 -22.96
C TRP A 100 -0.52 -20.11 -23.73
N LEU A 101 -0.94 -21.29 -23.25
CA LEU A 101 -1.94 -22.11 -23.93
C LEU A 101 -3.38 -21.66 -23.63
N ALA A 102 -4.32 -22.01 -24.49
CA ALA A 102 -5.75 -21.81 -24.24
C ALA A 102 -6.58 -23.07 -24.50
N VAL A 103 -7.66 -23.21 -23.74
CA VAL A 103 -8.74 -24.15 -24.07
C VAL A 103 -9.57 -23.55 -25.22
N PRO A 104 -9.93 -24.34 -26.26
CA PRO A 104 -10.81 -23.86 -27.32
C PRO A 104 -12.15 -23.30 -26.79
N LEU A 105 -12.63 -22.22 -27.40
CA LEU A 105 -13.90 -21.59 -27.03
C LEU A 105 -15.08 -22.55 -27.27
N ASN A 106 -15.86 -22.83 -26.22
CA ASN A 106 -17.01 -23.75 -26.20
C ASN A 106 -17.85 -23.54 -24.93
N ASP A 107 -18.98 -22.84 -25.06
CA ASP A 107 -19.79 -22.37 -23.93
C ASP A 107 -20.08 -23.44 -22.86
N LYS A 108 -20.28 -24.69 -23.27
CA LYS A 108 -20.59 -25.79 -22.34
C LYS A 108 -19.37 -26.13 -21.49
N LEU A 109 -18.20 -26.23 -22.12
CA LEU A 109 -16.92 -26.51 -21.48
C LEU A 109 -16.55 -25.39 -20.50
N GLN A 110 -16.65 -24.12 -20.91
CA GLN A 110 -16.35 -23.00 -20.03
C GLN A 110 -17.27 -22.99 -18.79
N LYS A 111 -18.57 -23.18 -18.97
CA LYS A 111 -19.53 -23.26 -17.84
C LYS A 111 -19.19 -24.38 -16.86
N GLN A 112 -18.79 -25.54 -17.37
CA GLN A 112 -18.37 -26.67 -16.52
C GLN A 112 -17.07 -26.38 -15.77
N LEU A 113 -16.10 -25.73 -16.42
CA LEU A 113 -14.85 -25.32 -15.78
C LEU A 113 -15.07 -24.26 -14.70
N CYS A 114 -15.87 -23.23 -14.98
CA CYS A 114 -16.26 -22.23 -13.97
C CYS A 114 -16.92 -22.88 -12.75
N GLY A 115 -17.86 -23.80 -12.98
CA GLY A 115 -18.53 -24.54 -11.90
C GLY A 115 -17.56 -25.41 -11.09
N LYS A 116 -16.68 -26.18 -11.73
CA LYS A 116 -15.72 -27.06 -11.05
C LYS A 116 -14.74 -26.28 -10.17
N TYR A 117 -14.25 -25.15 -10.67
CA TYR A 117 -13.25 -24.33 -9.99
C TYR A 117 -13.86 -23.16 -9.20
N HIS A 118 -15.18 -23.14 -9.02
CA HIS A 118 -15.93 -22.15 -8.26
C HIS A 118 -15.60 -20.69 -8.65
N VAL A 119 -15.45 -20.45 -9.95
CA VAL A 119 -15.10 -19.13 -10.50
C VAL A 119 -16.36 -18.29 -10.66
N ASP A 120 -16.55 -17.36 -9.71
CA ASP A 120 -17.70 -16.44 -9.70
C ASP A 120 -17.34 -15.03 -10.19
N CYS A 121 -16.05 -14.70 -10.28
CA CYS A 121 -15.53 -13.41 -10.72
C CYS A 121 -14.28 -13.58 -11.60
N ILE A 122 -14.01 -12.57 -12.43
CA ILE A 122 -12.81 -12.50 -13.27
C ILE A 122 -12.06 -11.16 -13.08
N PRO A 123 -10.73 -11.13 -13.17
CA PRO A 123 -9.84 -12.27 -13.45
C PRO A 123 -9.81 -13.27 -12.29
N SER A 124 -9.62 -14.55 -12.59
CA SER A 124 -9.38 -15.59 -11.60
C SER A 124 -8.21 -16.46 -12.04
N PHE A 125 -7.32 -16.77 -11.10
CA PHE A 125 -6.11 -17.56 -11.33
C PHE A 125 -6.11 -18.75 -10.36
N VAL A 126 -6.05 -19.97 -10.90
CA VAL A 126 -6.22 -21.21 -10.12
C VAL A 126 -5.04 -22.15 -10.35
N PRO A 127 -4.07 -22.21 -9.43
CA PRO A 127 -2.98 -23.18 -9.47
C PRO A 127 -3.48 -24.61 -9.22
N LEU A 128 -3.09 -25.55 -10.07
CA LEU A 128 -3.35 -26.99 -9.89
C LEU A 128 -2.15 -27.61 -9.16
N CYS A 129 -1.90 -27.19 -7.92
CA CYS A 129 -0.73 -27.58 -7.14
C CYS A 129 -1.05 -28.34 -5.84
N GLY A 130 -2.28 -28.85 -5.68
CA GLY A 130 -2.68 -29.66 -4.52
C GLY A 130 -2.87 -28.89 -3.21
N ASP A 131 -2.50 -27.61 -3.21
CA ASP A 131 -2.78 -26.66 -2.13
C ASP A 131 -4.15 -26.01 -2.41
N HIS A 132 -5.08 -26.14 -1.45
CA HIS A 132 -6.38 -25.50 -1.57
C HIS A 132 -6.25 -24.03 -1.22
N ILE A 133 -5.98 -23.21 -2.22
CA ILE A 133 -6.04 -21.75 -2.11
C ILE A 133 -7.51 -21.36 -1.94
N LEU A 134 -7.81 -20.71 -0.83
CA LEU A 134 -9.16 -20.28 -0.54
C LEU A 134 -9.43 -18.93 -1.22
N LYS A 135 -10.70 -18.60 -1.46
CA LYS A 135 -11.06 -17.30 -2.05
C LYS A 135 -10.56 -16.12 -1.20
N GLU A 136 -10.49 -16.31 0.12
CA GLU A 136 -10.00 -15.33 1.08
C GLU A 136 -8.48 -15.09 1.01
N ASP A 137 -7.71 -15.98 0.36
CA ASP A 137 -6.27 -15.80 0.22
C ASP A 137 -5.91 -14.72 -0.84
N ASP A 138 -6.88 -14.25 -1.65
CA ASP A 138 -6.74 -13.18 -2.66
C ASP A 138 -5.50 -13.32 -3.56
N LEU A 139 -5.43 -14.43 -4.29
CA LEU A 139 -4.27 -14.73 -5.13
C LEU A 139 -4.03 -13.68 -6.22
N ILE A 140 -5.08 -13.07 -6.78
CA ILE A 140 -4.92 -12.00 -7.78
C ILE A 140 -4.17 -10.84 -7.15
N GLY A 141 -4.59 -10.36 -5.98
CA GLY A 141 -3.89 -9.29 -5.26
C GLY A 141 -2.42 -9.63 -5.01
N PHE A 142 -2.11 -10.87 -4.61
CA PHE A 142 -0.72 -11.31 -4.45
C PHE A 142 0.09 -11.29 -5.75
N LEU A 143 -0.50 -11.67 -6.87
CA LEU A 143 0.19 -11.65 -8.18
C LEU A 143 0.47 -10.21 -8.62
N GLU A 144 -0.44 -9.27 -8.35
CA GLU A 144 -0.23 -7.84 -8.59
C GLU A 144 0.86 -7.28 -7.66
N ASP A 145 0.85 -7.68 -6.39
CA ASP A 145 1.70 -7.14 -5.32
C ASP A 145 3.14 -7.66 -5.33
N TYR A 146 3.35 -8.95 -5.63
CA TYR A 146 4.63 -9.63 -5.52
C TYR A 146 5.12 -10.23 -6.85
N GLY A 147 4.26 -10.29 -7.88
CA GLY A 147 4.64 -10.79 -9.19
C GLY A 147 5.15 -12.24 -9.15
N ALA A 148 6.30 -12.48 -9.78
CA ALA A 148 6.91 -13.81 -9.87
C ALA A 148 7.33 -14.40 -8.52
N GLU A 149 7.46 -13.59 -7.47
CA GLU A 149 7.85 -14.07 -6.14
C GLU A 149 6.77 -14.92 -5.46
N VAL A 150 5.53 -14.85 -5.94
CA VAL A 150 4.41 -15.68 -5.44
C VAL A 150 4.60 -17.15 -5.81
N PHE A 151 5.36 -17.46 -6.86
CA PHE A 151 5.67 -18.85 -7.23
C PHE A 151 6.30 -19.59 -6.03
N PRO A 152 5.84 -20.82 -5.68
CA PRO A 152 4.99 -21.75 -6.46
C PRO A 152 3.48 -21.61 -6.24
N PHE A 153 2.97 -20.41 -5.96
CA PHE A 153 1.55 -20.09 -5.76
C PHE A 153 0.90 -20.95 -4.68
N THR A 154 1.59 -21.13 -3.55
CA THR A 154 1.07 -21.88 -2.40
C THR A 154 0.71 -20.91 -1.29
N ARG A 155 -0.23 -21.31 -0.42
CA ARG A 155 -0.59 -20.53 0.76
C ARG A 155 0.59 -20.33 1.69
N LYS A 156 1.45 -21.35 1.81
CA LYS A 156 2.71 -21.25 2.55
C LYS A 156 3.60 -20.13 1.98
N ARG A 157 3.79 -20.08 0.66
CA ARG A 157 4.60 -19.04 0.02
C ARG A 157 4.01 -17.64 0.22
N MET A 158 2.69 -17.52 0.11
CA MET A 158 1.97 -16.27 0.36
C MET A 158 2.16 -15.79 1.81
N GLN A 159 2.13 -16.71 2.78
CA GLN A 159 2.42 -16.40 4.19
C GLN A 159 3.87 -15.98 4.40
N GLU A 160 4.83 -16.64 3.75
CA GLU A 160 6.25 -16.24 3.78
C GLU A 160 6.44 -14.82 3.26
N LEU A 161 5.83 -14.46 2.13
CA LEU A 161 5.91 -13.11 1.56
C LEU A 161 5.34 -12.05 2.51
N LYS A 162 4.16 -12.30 3.09
CA LYS A 162 3.59 -11.42 4.12
C LYS A 162 4.50 -11.29 5.35
N ALA A 163 5.14 -12.38 5.78
CA ALA A 163 6.09 -12.35 6.89
C ALA A 163 7.35 -11.55 6.55
N MET A 164 7.85 -11.65 5.31
CA MET A 164 8.98 -10.85 4.83
C MET A 164 8.66 -9.35 4.84
N ASP A 165 7.45 -8.96 4.43
CA ASP A 165 7.00 -7.57 4.53
C ASP A 165 6.86 -7.10 5.97
N CYS A 166 6.27 -7.93 6.83
CA CYS A 166 6.14 -7.64 8.25
C CYS A 166 7.52 -7.42 8.89
N ALA A 167 8.50 -8.25 8.54
CA ALA A 167 9.88 -8.08 8.99
C ALA A 167 10.49 -6.76 8.46
N LYS A 168 10.29 -6.44 7.17
CA LYS A 168 10.72 -5.14 6.60
C LYS A 168 10.05 -3.94 7.26
N ARG A 169 8.78 -4.05 7.62
CA ARG A 169 8.02 -2.99 8.30
C ARG A 169 8.58 -2.72 9.70
N VAL A 170 8.92 -3.75 10.46
CA VAL A 170 9.34 -3.59 11.87
C VAL A 170 10.85 -3.34 12.00
N GLU A 171 11.66 -4.07 11.23
CA GLU A 171 13.12 -4.09 11.40
C GLU A 171 13.89 -3.78 10.10
N GLY A 172 13.19 -3.54 8.99
CA GLY A 172 13.81 -3.34 7.68
C GLY A 172 14.63 -2.07 7.64
N ARG A 173 15.89 -2.21 7.25
CA ARG A 173 16.79 -1.07 7.05
C ARG A 173 16.38 -0.28 5.81
N LEU A 174 16.71 1.01 5.78
CA LEU A 174 16.37 1.90 4.66
C LEU A 174 16.86 1.33 3.31
N GLU A 175 18.04 0.73 3.26
CA GLU A 175 18.58 0.15 2.03
C GLU A 175 17.80 -1.09 1.58
N GLU A 176 17.26 -1.89 2.50
CA GLU A 176 16.48 -3.10 2.18
C GLU A 176 15.08 -2.76 1.68
N LEU A 177 14.53 -1.63 2.14
CA LEU A 177 13.26 -1.07 1.68
C LEU A 177 13.35 -0.57 0.22
N PHE A 178 14.51 -0.08 -0.23
CA PHE A 178 14.71 0.48 -1.57
C PHE A 178 15.53 -0.41 -2.52
N GLY A 179 16.18 -1.46 -2.02
CA GLY A 179 17.30 -2.14 -2.71
C GLY A 179 16.95 -3.21 -3.76
N ASN A 180 15.69 -3.48 -4.08
CA ASN A 180 15.35 -4.75 -4.76
C ASN A 180 15.32 -4.69 -6.30
N ARG A 181 15.27 -3.52 -6.95
CA ARG A 181 15.00 -3.43 -8.42
C ARG A 181 15.82 -2.39 -9.20
N GLY A 182 16.99 -2.00 -8.70
CA GLY A 182 17.99 -1.23 -9.47
C GLY A 182 17.92 0.30 -9.36
N TYR A 183 16.91 0.86 -8.69
CA TYR A 183 16.89 2.26 -8.28
C TYR A 183 17.46 2.37 -6.86
N ASN A 184 18.66 2.92 -6.73
CA ASN A 184 19.33 3.14 -5.44
C ASN A 184 19.40 4.64 -5.07
N TYR A 185 18.50 5.45 -5.63
CA TYR A 185 18.49 6.89 -5.45
C TYR A 185 17.06 7.44 -5.40
N VAL A 186 16.93 8.60 -4.76
CA VAL A 186 15.74 9.46 -4.78
C VAL A 186 16.05 10.75 -5.51
N ILE A 187 15.02 11.48 -5.92
CA ILE A 187 15.14 12.69 -6.71
C ILE A 187 14.60 13.91 -5.96
N SER A 188 15.22 15.07 -6.15
CA SER A 188 14.64 16.35 -5.75
C SER A 188 13.69 16.89 -6.81
N SER A 189 12.95 17.96 -6.49
CA SER A 189 12.07 18.67 -7.42
C SER A 189 12.77 19.17 -8.70
N HIS A 190 14.08 19.42 -8.62
CA HIS A 190 14.92 19.85 -9.74
C HIS A 190 15.62 18.69 -10.48
N GLY A 191 15.29 17.44 -10.14
CA GLY A 191 15.88 16.24 -10.74
C GLY A 191 17.27 15.88 -10.22
N GLY A 192 17.75 16.54 -9.16
CA GLY A 192 18.99 16.16 -8.49
C GLY A 192 18.84 14.78 -7.85
N LYS A 193 19.84 13.90 -8.02
CA LYS A 193 19.79 12.53 -7.52
C LYS A 193 20.57 12.40 -6.22
N THR A 194 19.96 11.79 -5.21
CA THR A 194 20.59 11.49 -3.92
C THR A 194 20.57 9.98 -3.69
N GLN A 195 21.73 9.39 -3.43
CA GLN A 195 21.86 7.96 -3.16
C GLN A 195 21.24 7.59 -1.80
N ILE A 196 20.56 6.46 -1.71
CA ILE A 196 19.91 6.01 -0.47
C ILE A 196 20.92 5.86 0.68
N SER A 197 22.14 5.44 0.38
CA SER A 197 23.23 5.32 1.37
C SER A 197 23.58 6.63 2.07
N GLN A 198 23.29 7.79 1.45
CA GLN A 198 23.51 9.12 2.05
C GLN A 198 22.42 9.51 3.05
N LEU A 199 21.33 8.75 3.10
CA LEU A 199 20.19 8.97 3.99
C LEU A 199 20.27 8.11 5.26
N VAL A 200 21.19 7.14 5.29
CA VAL A 200 21.43 6.26 6.45
C VAL A 200 21.89 7.10 7.64
N GLY A 201 21.32 6.84 8.82
CA GLY A 201 21.60 7.60 10.04
C GLY A 201 20.73 8.85 10.22
N LYS A 202 19.92 9.23 9.23
CA LYS A 202 18.94 10.32 9.35
C LYS A 202 17.59 9.78 9.83
N THR A 203 16.79 10.64 10.44
CA THR A 203 15.36 10.34 10.64
C THR A 203 14.64 10.54 9.31
N ILE A 204 13.97 9.51 8.81
CA ILE A 204 13.31 9.53 7.49
C ILE A 204 11.79 9.54 7.67
N GLY A 205 11.12 10.47 6.99
CA GLY A 205 9.67 10.44 6.82
C GLY A 205 9.29 9.90 5.44
N LEU A 206 8.74 8.69 5.36
CA LEU A 206 8.12 8.18 4.13
C LEU A 206 6.71 8.77 3.99
N TYR A 207 6.58 9.76 3.11
CA TYR A 207 5.33 10.48 2.91
C TYR A 207 4.54 9.94 1.72
N PHE A 208 3.47 9.21 2.00
CA PHE A 208 2.52 8.71 1.00
C PHE A 208 1.44 9.75 0.74
N GLY A 209 1.36 10.24 -0.50
CA GLY A 209 0.41 11.27 -0.88
C GLY A 209 0.22 11.41 -2.39
N ALA A 210 -0.64 12.34 -2.79
CA ALA A 210 -0.93 12.64 -4.19
C ALA A 210 -1.43 14.07 -4.36
N TYR A 211 -1.20 14.65 -5.53
CA TYR A 211 -1.64 15.98 -5.91
C TYR A 211 -3.15 16.05 -6.05
N TRP A 212 -3.77 15.02 -6.63
CA TRP A 212 -5.21 14.95 -6.84
C TRP A 212 -6.02 14.94 -5.53
N SER A 213 -5.39 14.56 -4.41
CA SER A 213 -6.05 14.42 -3.09
C SER A 213 -6.01 15.72 -2.26
N PRO A 214 -7.17 16.36 -1.97
CA PRO A 214 -7.21 17.57 -1.15
C PRO A 214 -6.65 17.39 0.27
N PRO A 215 -6.96 16.30 1.01
CA PRO A 215 -6.33 16.03 2.31
C PRO A 215 -4.81 15.96 2.22
N SER A 216 -4.26 15.36 1.16
CA SER A 216 -2.80 15.30 0.94
C SER A 216 -2.21 16.68 0.71
N ARG A 217 -2.82 17.52 -0.14
CA ARG A 217 -2.35 18.90 -0.36
C ARG A 217 -2.34 19.72 0.94
N SER A 218 -3.39 19.60 1.75
CA SER A 218 -3.47 20.27 3.05
C SER A 218 -2.34 19.81 3.99
N PHE A 219 -2.09 18.50 4.05
CA PHE A 219 -1.02 17.95 4.88
C PHE A 219 0.37 18.32 4.36
N THR A 220 0.61 18.31 3.04
CA THR A 220 1.88 18.76 2.43
C THR A 220 2.25 20.18 2.88
N ALA A 221 1.28 21.11 2.87
CA ALA A 221 1.51 22.48 3.32
C ALA A 221 1.91 22.55 4.80
N LYS A 222 1.29 21.73 5.66
CA LYS A 222 1.63 21.65 7.08
C LYS A 222 3.01 21.00 7.31
N LEU A 223 3.27 19.87 6.66
CA LEU A 223 4.53 19.14 6.75
C LEU A 223 5.70 20.00 6.25
N SER A 224 5.52 20.78 5.19
CA SER A 224 6.54 21.72 4.67
C SER A 224 6.93 22.78 5.70
N LYS A 225 5.96 23.32 6.46
CA LYS A 225 6.25 24.27 7.55
C LYS A 225 7.04 23.59 8.68
N VAL A 226 6.57 22.44 9.15
CA VAL A 226 7.23 21.68 10.22
C VAL A 226 8.64 21.24 9.81
N TYR A 227 8.82 20.81 8.57
CA TYR A 227 10.12 20.45 8.02
C TYR A 227 11.09 21.63 8.09
N LYS A 228 10.68 22.81 7.59
CA LYS A 228 11.52 24.03 7.66
C LYS A 228 11.86 24.42 9.09
N GLU A 229 10.88 24.41 10.00
CA GLU A 229 11.11 24.70 11.42
C GLU A 229 12.13 23.75 12.07
N ILE A 230 12.12 22.47 11.72
CA ILE A 230 13.12 21.50 12.21
C ILE A 230 14.49 21.81 11.61
N MET A 231 14.56 22.04 10.30
CA MET A 231 15.82 22.32 9.61
C MET A 231 16.48 23.61 10.12
N ASP A 232 15.70 24.65 10.42
CA ASP A 232 16.19 25.92 10.97
C ASP A 232 16.72 25.77 12.41
N LYS A 233 16.19 24.83 13.19
CA LYS A 233 16.61 24.56 14.58
C LYS A 233 17.85 23.65 14.67
N THR A 234 18.14 22.85 13.66
CA THR A 234 19.26 21.89 13.68
C THR A 234 20.53 22.50 13.07
N GLU A 235 21.47 22.96 13.89
CA GLU A 235 22.76 23.50 13.45
C GLU A 235 23.75 22.46 12.89
N ASN A 236 23.52 21.15 13.14
CA ASN A 236 24.42 20.06 12.73
C ASN A 236 23.70 19.04 11.82
N HIS A 237 24.12 18.97 10.55
CA HIS A 237 23.53 18.16 9.47
C HIS A 237 23.61 16.62 9.63
N HIS A 238 24.19 16.11 10.71
CA HIS A 238 24.40 14.66 10.90
C HIS A 238 23.23 13.93 11.57
N SER A 239 22.22 14.65 12.09
CA SER A 239 20.99 14.05 12.64
C SER A 239 19.74 14.79 12.14
N SER A 240 19.72 15.15 10.85
CA SER A 240 18.61 15.89 10.24
C SER A 240 17.41 15.00 9.92
N LEU A 241 16.21 15.57 9.92
CA LEU A 241 15.04 14.98 9.26
C LEU A 241 15.25 15.03 7.74
N GLU A 242 14.89 13.96 7.04
CA GLU A 242 14.67 13.98 5.59
C GLU A 242 13.30 13.37 5.28
N VAL A 243 12.61 13.89 4.28
CA VAL A 243 11.32 13.34 3.85
C VAL A 243 11.49 12.74 2.46
N ILE A 244 10.98 11.53 2.27
CA ILE A 244 10.94 10.86 0.97
C ILE A 244 9.48 10.73 0.58
N PHE A 245 9.08 11.45 -0.45
CA PHE A 245 7.75 11.39 -1.01
C PHE A 245 7.56 10.11 -1.83
N VAL A 246 6.56 9.33 -1.43
CA VAL A 246 6.09 8.13 -2.11
C VAL A 246 4.79 8.47 -2.82
N SER A 247 4.91 8.82 -4.11
CA SER A 247 3.77 9.29 -4.88
C SER A 247 2.74 8.19 -5.14
N THR A 248 1.47 8.56 -4.99
CA THR A 248 0.27 7.80 -5.43
C THR A 248 -0.48 8.58 -6.52
N ASP A 249 0.22 9.48 -7.21
CA ASP A 249 -0.30 10.20 -8.37
C ASP A 249 -0.59 9.23 -9.53
N ARG A 250 -1.54 9.59 -10.39
CA ARG A 250 -2.06 8.67 -11.42
C ARG A 250 -1.21 8.66 -12.69
N ASN A 251 -0.40 9.69 -12.88
CA ASN A 251 0.47 9.84 -14.03
C ASN A 251 1.69 10.73 -13.67
N LEU A 252 2.67 10.72 -14.56
CA LEU A 252 3.93 11.45 -14.39
C LEU A 252 3.74 12.97 -14.31
N ASP A 253 2.72 13.54 -14.97
CA ASP A 253 2.49 14.99 -14.97
C ASP A 253 1.92 15.46 -13.62
N GLU A 254 0.96 14.71 -13.06
CA GLU A 254 0.47 14.93 -11.70
C GLU A 254 1.61 14.83 -10.68
N PHE A 255 2.48 13.82 -10.82
CA PHE A 255 3.66 13.66 -9.96
C PHE A 255 4.59 14.88 -10.03
N LYS A 256 4.94 15.33 -11.23
CA LYS A 256 5.81 16.50 -11.45
C LYS A 256 5.23 17.77 -10.82
N LEU A 257 3.93 18.01 -11.00
CA LEU A 257 3.22 19.12 -10.36
C LEU A 257 3.26 19.02 -8.84
N ASN A 258 3.14 17.81 -8.29
CA ASN A 258 3.14 17.58 -6.86
C ASN A 258 4.49 17.91 -6.20
N ILE A 259 5.58 17.45 -6.79
CA ILE A 259 6.91 17.59 -6.20
C ILE A 259 7.52 18.98 -6.38
N MET A 260 7.00 19.80 -7.29
CA MET A 260 7.59 21.08 -7.68
C MET A 260 7.90 22.01 -6.49
N ASP A 261 6.97 22.10 -5.53
CA ASP A 261 7.07 22.98 -4.36
C ASP A 261 7.48 22.23 -3.07
N MET A 262 7.77 20.93 -3.17
CA MET A 262 8.19 20.13 -2.01
C MET A 262 9.67 20.38 -1.68
N PRO A 263 10.02 20.66 -0.41
CA PRO A 263 11.41 20.96 -0.01
C PRO A 263 12.26 19.69 0.20
N TRP A 264 11.74 18.52 -0.16
CA TRP A 264 12.30 17.22 0.19
C TRP A 264 12.36 16.30 -1.04
N LEU A 265 12.84 15.06 -0.84
CA LEU A 265 13.12 14.10 -1.89
C LEU A 265 11.88 13.28 -2.27
N ALA A 266 11.91 12.62 -3.42
CA ALA A 266 10.84 11.75 -3.91
C ALA A 266 11.41 10.48 -4.56
N ILE A 267 10.67 9.39 -4.47
CA ILE A 267 10.95 8.19 -5.27
C ILE A 267 10.61 8.52 -6.74
N PRO A 268 11.47 8.17 -7.72
CA PRO A 268 11.16 8.33 -9.13
C PRO A 268 9.80 7.73 -9.48
N TYR A 269 9.04 8.37 -10.36
CA TYR A 269 7.69 7.91 -10.67
C TYR A 269 7.67 6.50 -11.30
N GLU A 270 8.68 6.17 -12.10
CA GLU A 270 8.79 4.87 -12.75
C GLU A 270 9.29 3.76 -11.83
N ASP A 271 9.76 4.09 -10.63
CA ASP A 271 10.29 3.13 -9.68
C ASP A 271 9.15 2.40 -8.94
N GLU A 272 9.13 1.08 -9.10
CA GLU A 272 8.13 0.18 -8.51
C GLU A 272 8.23 0.08 -6.99
N THR A 273 9.34 0.54 -6.39
CA THR A 273 9.52 0.65 -4.94
C THR A 273 8.37 1.44 -4.30
N ARG A 274 7.73 2.36 -5.04
CA ARG A 274 6.52 3.06 -4.56
C ARG A 274 5.40 2.08 -4.19
N GLY A 275 5.13 1.09 -5.03
CA GLY A 275 4.13 0.05 -4.79
C GLY A 275 4.55 -0.89 -3.67
N ASP A 276 5.82 -1.31 -3.68
CA ASP A 276 6.39 -2.15 -2.62
C ASP A 276 6.26 -1.49 -1.25
N LEU A 277 6.56 -0.20 -1.11
CA LEU A 277 6.43 0.53 0.16
C LEU A 277 4.97 0.71 0.57
N TYR A 278 4.07 0.97 -0.37
CA TYR A 278 2.63 1.08 -0.08
C TYR A 278 2.09 -0.21 0.52
N ARG A 279 2.51 -1.36 -0.04
CA ARG A 279 2.21 -2.71 0.43
C ARG A 279 2.90 -3.03 1.76
N ILE A 280 4.22 -2.85 1.83
CA ILE A 280 5.03 -3.14 3.02
C ILE A 280 4.50 -2.37 4.23
N PHE A 281 4.10 -1.10 4.09
CA PHE A 281 3.55 -0.32 5.20
C PHE A 281 2.02 -0.39 5.33
N ASP A 282 1.37 -1.27 4.56
CA ASP A 282 -0.07 -1.50 4.57
C ASP A 282 -0.90 -0.20 4.54
N VAL A 283 -0.51 0.72 3.66
CA VAL A 283 -1.09 2.07 3.62
C VAL A 283 -2.56 2.00 3.19
N LYS A 284 -3.48 2.26 4.13
CA LYS A 284 -4.92 2.19 3.87
C LYS A 284 -5.51 3.45 3.22
N ALA A 285 -4.88 4.60 3.47
CA ALA A 285 -5.37 5.89 3.01
C ALA A 285 -4.23 6.89 2.89
N ILE A 286 -4.46 7.94 2.10
CA ILE A 286 -3.57 9.09 1.98
C ILE A 286 -4.23 10.36 2.54
N PRO A 287 -3.46 11.30 3.11
CA PRO A 287 -2.02 11.23 3.33
C PRO A 287 -1.66 10.33 4.51
N THR A 288 -0.53 9.62 4.38
CA THR A 288 0.10 8.83 5.44
C THR A 288 1.58 9.20 5.52
N LEU A 289 2.12 9.30 6.73
CA LEU A 289 3.54 9.56 6.96
C LEU A 289 4.05 8.51 7.93
N VAL A 290 4.94 7.64 7.44
CA VAL A 290 5.66 6.66 8.25
C VAL A 290 7.01 7.26 8.61
N LEU A 291 7.40 7.13 9.87
CA LEU A 291 8.66 7.63 10.40
C LEU A 291 9.60 6.46 10.65
N ILE A 292 10.82 6.60 10.16
CA ILE A 292 11.93 5.68 10.34
C ILE A 292 12.99 6.43 11.13
N GLY A 293 13.43 5.85 12.24
CA GLY A 293 14.47 6.41 13.09
C GLY A 293 15.84 6.40 12.43
N ALA A 294 16.79 7.11 13.05
CA ALA A 294 18.19 7.13 12.62
C ALA A 294 18.87 5.74 12.65
N ASP A 295 18.34 4.81 13.45
CA ASP A 295 18.75 3.40 13.49
C ASP A 295 18.24 2.59 12.29
N GLY A 296 17.44 3.22 11.41
CA GLY A 296 16.85 2.60 10.24
C GLY A 296 15.57 1.82 10.53
N LYS A 297 15.07 1.79 11.77
CA LYS A 297 13.85 1.06 12.14
C LYS A 297 12.62 1.96 12.10
N THR A 298 11.46 1.39 11.82
CA THR A 298 10.19 2.13 11.87
C THR A 298 9.90 2.58 13.29
N SER A 299 9.89 3.89 13.52
CA SER A 299 9.60 4.49 14.82
C SER A 299 8.10 4.74 15.00
N SER A 300 7.37 5.09 13.94
CA SER A 300 5.92 5.31 14.00
C SER A 300 5.28 5.26 12.62
N GLU A 301 4.18 4.51 12.49
CA GLU A 301 3.33 4.52 11.29
C GLU A 301 2.30 5.68 11.32
N ASN A 302 2.15 6.35 12.46
CA ASN A 302 1.24 7.49 12.65
C ASN A 302 1.98 8.83 12.67
N GLY A 303 3.03 8.98 11.85
CA GLY A 303 3.80 10.21 11.75
C GLY A 303 2.95 11.42 11.38
N ARG A 304 1.92 11.23 10.56
CA ARG A 304 0.94 12.29 10.21
C ARG A 304 0.25 12.82 11.47
N GLY A 305 -0.18 11.94 12.36
CA GLY A 305 -0.79 12.32 13.63
C GLY A 305 0.16 13.13 14.50
N LEU A 306 1.41 12.69 14.63
CA LEU A 306 2.45 13.37 15.41
C LEU A 306 2.75 14.78 14.87
N VAL A 307 2.94 14.91 13.55
CA VAL A 307 3.12 16.22 12.89
C VAL A 307 1.90 17.10 13.08
N CYS A 308 0.69 16.54 13.00
CA CYS A 308 -0.54 17.30 13.20
C CYS A 308 -0.71 17.81 14.63
N LEU A 309 -0.43 16.95 15.62
CA LEU A 309 -0.64 17.23 17.04
C LEU A 309 0.47 18.07 17.64
N TYR A 310 1.73 17.74 17.38
CA TYR A 310 2.88 18.31 18.08
C TYR A 310 3.73 19.22 17.18
N GLY A 311 3.69 19.05 15.86
CA GLY A 311 4.50 19.83 14.92
C GLY A 311 5.99 19.53 15.05
N ALA A 312 6.83 20.56 14.95
CA ALA A 312 8.29 20.42 15.04
C ALA A 312 8.77 19.92 16.42
N GLU A 313 8.00 20.16 17.49
CA GLU A 313 8.37 19.74 18.85
C GLU A 313 8.41 18.23 19.06
N ALA A 314 7.73 17.47 18.19
CA ALA A 314 7.79 16.01 18.20
C ALA A 314 9.10 15.46 17.68
N PHE A 315 9.92 16.23 16.94
CA PHE A 315 11.23 15.78 16.47
C PHE A 315 12.13 15.40 17.66
N PRO A 316 12.88 14.27 17.62
CA PRO A 316 13.13 13.36 16.49
C PRO A 316 12.11 12.23 16.31
N PHE A 317 10.90 12.39 16.85
CA PHE A 317 9.78 11.46 16.77
C PHE A 317 10.05 10.10 17.42
N THR A 318 10.92 10.07 18.43
CA THR A 318 11.16 8.88 19.24
C THR A 318 10.02 8.65 20.23
N ALA A 319 9.78 7.40 20.61
CA ALA A 319 8.75 7.06 21.60
C ALA A 319 8.96 7.83 22.93
N GLU A 320 10.22 7.98 23.36
CA GLU A 320 10.59 8.76 24.55
C GLU A 320 10.18 10.23 24.40
N ARG A 321 10.52 10.87 23.27
CA ARG A 321 10.16 12.27 23.03
C ARG A 321 8.65 12.49 23.00
N ILE A 322 7.91 11.57 22.37
CA ILE A 322 6.43 11.64 22.35
C ILE A 322 5.86 11.47 23.76
N TYR A 323 6.39 10.54 24.55
CA TYR A 323 5.98 10.34 25.95
C TYR A 323 6.23 11.58 26.82
N GLU A 324 7.35 12.28 26.64
CA GLU A 324 7.62 13.56 27.31
C GLU A 324 6.57 14.63 26.99
N LEU A 325 6.22 14.77 25.71
CA LEU A 325 5.22 15.73 25.26
C LEU A 325 3.84 15.39 25.83
N GLU A 326 3.45 14.12 25.80
CA GLU A 326 2.18 13.66 26.37
C GLU A 326 2.11 13.93 27.87
N ARG A 327 3.19 13.69 28.61
CA ARG A 327 3.28 14.04 30.03
C ARG A 327 3.20 15.53 30.29
N ALA A 328 3.87 16.34 29.48
CA ALA A 328 3.85 17.80 29.61
C ALA A 328 2.42 18.34 29.40
N VAL A 329 1.74 17.85 28.36
CA VAL A 329 0.34 18.16 28.10
C VAL A 329 -0.55 17.70 29.25
N LYS A 330 -0.35 16.48 29.77
CA LYS A 330 -1.14 16.00 30.92
C LYS A 330 -0.97 16.91 32.14
N LYS A 331 0.27 17.27 32.46
CA LYS A 331 0.58 18.17 33.59
C LYS A 331 -0.07 19.54 33.41
N GLU A 332 -0.03 20.12 32.20
CA GLU A 332 -0.72 21.38 31.90
C GLU A 332 -2.22 21.29 32.23
N GLY A 333 -2.88 20.19 31.91
CA GLY A 333 -4.29 19.97 32.25
C GLY A 333 -4.55 19.81 33.75
N GLU A 334 -3.63 19.18 34.48
CA GLU A 334 -3.71 19.04 35.94
C GLU A 334 -3.57 20.41 36.65
N ASP A 335 -2.82 21.34 36.06
CA ASP A 335 -2.64 22.70 36.57
C ASP A 335 -3.82 23.64 36.22
N LEU A 336 -4.74 23.20 35.34
CA LEU A 336 -5.93 23.97 34.93
C LEU A 336 -7.16 23.63 35.79
N PRO A 337 -8.07 24.59 36.04
CA PRO A 337 -9.31 24.32 36.77
C PRO A 337 -10.24 23.41 35.95
N SER A 338 -10.95 22.49 36.61
CA SER A 338 -11.88 21.55 35.95
C SER A 338 -13.08 22.23 35.27
N LYS A 339 -13.42 23.45 35.68
CA LYS A 339 -14.50 24.26 35.12
C LYS A 339 -14.23 25.74 35.37
N VAL A 340 -14.75 26.60 34.49
CA VAL A 340 -14.64 28.06 34.60
C VAL A 340 -15.96 28.74 34.23
N GLU A 341 -16.19 29.89 34.83
CA GLU A 341 -17.21 30.85 34.41
C GLU A 341 -16.49 31.97 33.64
N ASP A 342 -16.82 32.12 32.35
CA ASP A 342 -16.22 33.12 31.48
C ASP A 342 -17.19 34.30 31.31
N ILE A 343 -16.73 35.55 31.47
CA ILE A 343 -17.62 36.72 31.36
C ILE A 343 -18.29 36.86 29.99
N LYS A 344 -17.72 36.21 28.96
CA LYS A 344 -18.20 36.29 27.57
C LYS A 344 -19.17 35.15 27.24
N HIS A 345 -19.38 34.20 28.16
CA HIS A 345 -20.22 33.04 27.94
C HIS A 345 -21.07 32.67 29.16
N GLU A 346 -22.38 32.56 28.97
CA GLU A 346 -23.35 32.39 30.07
C GLU A 346 -23.24 31.04 30.79
N HIS A 347 -22.89 29.96 30.07
CA HIS A 347 -22.80 28.63 30.68
C HIS A 347 -21.42 28.36 31.29
N VAL A 348 -21.38 27.52 32.32
CA VAL A 348 -20.12 27.00 32.87
C VAL A 348 -19.41 26.16 31.83
N LEU A 349 -18.18 26.54 31.49
CA LEU A 349 -17.31 25.80 30.58
C LEU A 349 -16.58 24.71 31.35
N LYS A 350 -16.50 23.51 30.77
CA LYS A 350 -15.75 22.38 31.35
C LYS A 350 -14.42 22.23 30.64
N LEU A 351 -13.38 21.89 31.40
CA LEU A 351 -12.09 21.58 30.81
C LEU A 351 -12.16 20.22 30.11
N GLU A 352 -11.84 20.20 28.82
CA GLU A 352 -11.86 19.00 28.00
C GLU A 352 -10.58 18.82 27.20
N PHE A 353 -10.27 17.55 26.90
CA PHE A 353 -9.16 17.23 26.02
C PHE A 353 -9.63 17.18 24.55
N ALA A 354 -9.15 18.11 23.72
CA ALA A 354 -9.51 18.22 22.31
C ALA A 354 -8.28 18.19 21.41
N LYS A 355 -8.19 17.22 20.48
CA LYS A 355 -7.06 17.11 19.53
C LYS A 355 -6.92 18.33 18.62
N ALA A 356 -8.05 18.96 18.28
CA ALA A 356 -8.12 20.22 17.56
C ALA A 356 -9.49 20.87 17.81
N TYR A 357 -9.53 22.19 17.91
CA TYR A 357 -10.75 22.99 17.98
C TYR A 357 -10.47 24.39 17.41
N VAL A 358 -11.51 25.20 17.23
CA VAL A 358 -11.37 26.63 16.91
C VAL A 358 -11.89 27.40 18.10
N CYS A 359 -11.05 28.24 18.69
CA CYS A 359 -11.49 29.06 19.81
C CYS A 359 -12.51 30.08 19.35
N ASP A 360 -13.68 30.10 19.98
CA ASP A 360 -14.78 30.98 19.61
C ASP A 360 -14.51 32.44 19.90
N PHE A 361 -13.55 32.74 20.77
CA PHE A 361 -13.15 34.12 21.05
C PHE A 361 -12.16 34.66 20.02
N CYS A 362 -10.98 34.05 19.90
CA CYS A 362 -9.92 34.59 19.04
C CYS A 362 -9.99 34.08 17.60
N LYS A 363 -10.86 33.10 17.32
CA LYS A 363 -11.03 32.43 16.01
C LYS A 363 -9.76 31.74 15.50
N LEU A 364 -8.79 31.50 16.38
CA LEU A 364 -7.57 30.74 16.08
C LEU A 364 -7.73 29.28 16.48
N GLN A 365 -6.96 28.42 15.81
CA GLN A 365 -6.95 26.99 16.09
C GLN A 365 -6.34 26.70 17.47
N GLY A 366 -6.97 25.81 18.23
CA GLY A 366 -6.49 25.26 19.50
C GLY A 366 -6.22 23.76 19.44
N ARG A 367 -5.51 23.25 20.44
CA ARG A 367 -5.21 21.82 20.62
C ARG A 367 -5.01 21.50 22.11
N PHE A 368 -5.13 20.22 22.43
CA PHE A 368 -4.98 19.59 23.74
C PHE A 368 -6.04 19.97 24.76
N TRP A 369 -6.04 21.19 25.30
CA TRP A 369 -6.98 21.58 26.35
C TRP A 369 -7.89 22.69 25.83
N ALA A 370 -9.20 22.53 26.05
CA ALA A 370 -10.23 23.52 25.72
C ALA A 370 -11.18 23.68 26.91
N PHE A 371 -11.72 24.88 27.08
CA PHE A 371 -12.89 25.08 27.93
C PHE A 371 -14.13 25.07 27.04
N SER A 372 -14.93 24.01 27.16
CA SER A 372 -16.00 23.67 26.21
C SER A 372 -17.38 23.70 26.88
N CYS A 373 -18.36 24.21 26.13
CA CYS A 373 -19.78 24.20 26.50
C CYS A 373 -20.57 23.24 25.59
N HIS A 374 -21.04 22.12 26.12
CA HIS A 374 -21.85 21.17 25.34
C HIS A 374 -23.28 21.65 25.03
N ILE A 375 -23.74 22.75 25.64
CA ILE A 375 -25.08 23.27 25.40
C ILE A 375 -25.13 24.04 24.08
N CYS A 376 -24.07 24.77 23.77
CA CYS A 376 -24.03 25.67 22.61
C CYS A 376 -22.80 25.48 21.72
N ASP A 377 -22.01 24.42 21.96
CA ASP A 377 -20.80 24.09 21.19
C ASP A 377 -19.79 25.25 21.16
N TYR A 378 -19.54 25.84 22.33
CA TYR A 378 -18.64 27.00 22.50
C TYR A 378 -17.31 26.55 23.12
N ASP A 379 -16.21 26.78 22.41
CA ASP A 379 -14.87 26.35 22.81
C ASP A 379 -13.92 27.54 23.03
N LEU A 380 -13.18 27.54 24.14
CA LEU A 380 -12.13 28.52 24.40
C LEU A 380 -10.76 27.90 24.62
N HIS A 381 -9.72 28.61 24.17
CA HIS A 381 -8.37 28.36 24.68
C HIS A 381 -8.32 28.63 26.18
N PRO A 382 -7.54 27.85 26.96
CA PRO A 382 -7.30 28.15 28.37
C PRO A 382 -6.82 29.59 28.62
N THR A 383 -6.04 30.14 27.70
CA THR A 383 -5.52 31.52 27.75
C THR A 383 -6.53 32.59 27.32
N CYS A 384 -7.66 32.20 26.71
CA CYS A 384 -8.70 33.13 26.26
C CYS A 384 -9.82 33.37 27.28
N VAL A 385 -9.85 32.57 28.36
CA VAL A 385 -10.81 32.69 29.46
C VAL A 385 -10.61 34.01 30.19
N GLN A 386 -11.71 34.72 30.44
CA GLN A 386 -11.75 35.90 31.29
C GLN A 386 -12.68 35.61 32.47
N LEU A 387 -12.06 35.38 33.63
CA LEU A 387 -12.78 35.06 34.85
C LEU A 387 -13.68 36.21 35.27
N THR A 388 -14.89 35.87 35.74
CA THR A 388 -15.74 36.78 36.51
C THR A 388 -14.96 37.22 37.76
N ASN A 389 -14.54 38.49 37.83
CA ASN A 389 -14.01 39.06 39.06
C ASN A 389 -15.14 39.08 40.10
N ASN A 390 -15.22 38.07 40.94
CA ASN A 390 -15.98 38.16 42.18
C ASN A 390 -15.10 38.90 43.20
N VAL A 391 -15.56 40.11 43.57
CA VAL A 391 -15.09 40.91 44.71
C VAL A 391 -15.10 40.09 46.00
#